data_AF-A0A9P7ZMJ8-F1
#
_entry.id   AF-A0A9P7ZMJ8-F1
#
_cell.length_a   1.000
_cell.length_b   1.000
_cell.length_c   1.000
_cell.angle_alpha   90.00
_cell.angle_beta   90.00
_cell.angle_gamma   90.00
#
_symmetry.space_group_name_H-M   'P 1'
#
loop_
_entity.id
_entity.type
_entity.pdbx_description
1 polymer ?
#
loop_
_entity_poly.entity_id
_entity_poly.type
_entity_poly.pdbx_seq_one_letter_code
_entity_poly.pdbx_strand_id
1 'polypeptide(L)'
;MSLSRSPSPIPGGGWASPGLNINSGRTSPAHITGGPTAWESAKMRNHNVNGYPSFSTQNSGFFVRHMRKISSNLPRLGADSPYAQKDKLGRGSWEPRNMSMLGRLRSVFRRMGRKLKLRLLIATIVFICLLIFYNSPLLYYWRKSSMGGNGEKFVIILGANPGGGVMEWKGAREWAIERDSVRNKKKYTRRWGYELEIVDMSTKKRYAHEWRESWEKVDFMRTTMRKYPNAEWFWWMDLNTYIMELSFPLQEHLLHNLEDKIYRDINEWNPLNISHPFTDPYLDETALSPVGDGKADSVNLLITQDCAGFNLGSFLLRRSAWTDRLLDIWWDPVLYEQKHMEWDHKEQDALERMYESHPWVRQHTGFLPQRMINAFPPAACSDGTKKNNTRFHYNEHDHDFVVNMAGCEWGRDCWGEMYHYREFGYWLNRNPWERFKEDLVAEIWYKITGQRVKL
;
A
#
# COMPACT_ATOMS: atom_id res chain seq x y z
N MET A 1 7.12 -47.33 -61.93
CA MET A 1 6.74 -48.53 -61.15
C MET A 1 6.10 -48.02 -59.85
N SER A 2 4.79 -47.76 -59.75
CA SER A 2 3.64 -48.69 -59.62
C SER A 2 3.93 -49.81 -58.60
N LEU A 3 3.22 -49.93 -57.48
CA LEU A 3 1.84 -50.48 -57.34
C LEU A 3 1.38 -50.23 -55.88
N SER A 4 0.23 -49.60 -55.60
CA SER A 4 -1.18 -50.05 -55.68
C SER A 4 -1.72 -50.71 -54.39
N ARG A 5 -2.80 -50.14 -53.82
CA ARG A 5 -4.14 -50.74 -53.80
C ARG A 5 -5.18 -49.81 -53.15
N SER A 6 -6.20 -49.47 -53.93
CA SER A 6 -7.57 -49.04 -53.57
C SER A 6 -8.52 -50.25 -53.88
N PRO A 7 -9.88 -50.20 -53.94
CA PRO A 7 -10.81 -49.05 -53.88
C PRO A 7 -12.24 -49.26 -53.27
N SER A 8 -12.97 -48.14 -53.24
CA SER A 8 -14.40 -47.93 -53.59
C SER A 8 -15.55 -48.29 -52.63
N PRO A 9 -16.63 -47.48 -52.69
CA PRO A 9 -17.95 -48.06 -52.99
C PRO A 9 -18.81 -47.24 -53.97
N ILE A 10 -19.43 -47.91 -54.97
CA ILE A 10 -20.75 -47.61 -55.55
C ILE A 10 -21.36 -48.95 -56.05
N PRO A 11 -22.70 -49.14 -55.99
CA PRO A 11 -23.51 -49.28 -57.22
C PRO A 11 -24.90 -48.59 -57.09
N GLY A 12 -25.38 -47.74 -58.03
CA GLY A 12 -26.21 -48.09 -59.21
C GLY A 12 -27.70 -47.74 -58.95
N GLY A 13 -28.52 -47.14 -59.84
CA GLY A 13 -28.45 -46.84 -61.27
C GLY A 13 -29.57 -45.87 -61.76
N GLY A 14 -29.55 -45.53 -63.07
CA GLY A 14 -30.34 -44.49 -63.79
C GLY A 14 -31.87 -44.74 -63.90
N TRP A 15 -32.68 -43.88 -64.53
CA TRP A 15 -32.73 -43.43 -65.95
C TRP A 15 -33.32 -42.00 -66.14
N ALA A 16 -33.31 -41.50 -67.39
CA ALA A 16 -33.45 -40.10 -67.83
C ALA A 16 -34.84 -39.64 -68.36
N SER A 17 -35.24 -38.39 -68.02
CA SER A 17 -36.03 -37.32 -68.73
C SER A 17 -37.40 -37.63 -69.41
N PRO A 18 -38.29 -36.65 -69.81
CA PRO A 18 -38.14 -35.17 -69.89
C PRO A 18 -39.37 -34.31 -69.44
N GLY A 19 -39.23 -32.97 -69.38
CA GLY A 19 -40.32 -32.06 -69.75
C GLY A 19 -40.58 -30.78 -68.92
N LEU A 20 -40.30 -29.64 -69.57
CA LEU A 20 -40.96 -28.31 -69.49
C LEU A 20 -40.55 -27.35 -68.33
N ASN A 21 -39.74 -26.30 -68.58
CA ASN A 21 -40.10 -24.96 -69.11
C ASN A 21 -41.11 -24.22 -68.19
N ILE A 22 -40.89 -23.04 -67.60
CA ILE A 22 -40.22 -21.80 -68.05
C ILE A 22 -39.98 -20.84 -66.85
N ASN A 23 -38.81 -20.20 -66.86
CA ASN A 23 -38.38 -18.86 -66.44
C ASN A 23 -39.20 -17.96 -65.47
N SER A 24 -38.47 -17.56 -64.41
CA SER A 24 -38.07 -16.19 -64.02
C SER A 24 -38.88 -14.96 -64.44
N GLY A 25 -39.05 -14.03 -63.49
CA GLY A 25 -38.73 -12.62 -63.73
C GLY A 25 -39.84 -11.58 -63.44
N ARG A 26 -39.52 -10.67 -62.51
CA ARG A 26 -40.01 -9.29 -62.29
C ARG A 26 -40.78 -8.64 -63.45
N THR A 27 -41.81 -7.82 -63.16
CA THR A 27 -41.75 -6.33 -63.08
C THR A 27 -43.14 -5.69 -62.92
N SER A 28 -43.18 -4.64 -62.08
CA SER A 28 -43.96 -3.37 -62.04
C SER A 28 -45.31 -3.17 -62.78
N PRO A 29 -46.19 -2.28 -62.26
CA PRO A 29 -47.57 -2.11 -62.74
C PRO A 29 -47.75 -0.96 -63.74
N ALA A 30 -48.70 -1.09 -64.66
CA ALA A 30 -49.24 0.03 -65.45
C ALA A 30 -50.72 -0.21 -65.87
N HIS A 31 -51.60 0.53 -65.20
CA HIS A 31 -52.75 1.31 -65.70
C HIS A 31 -53.44 0.98 -67.04
N ILE A 32 -54.75 0.64 -67.03
CA ILE A 32 -55.84 1.00 -68.00
C ILE A 32 -57.20 0.76 -67.27
N THR A 33 -57.91 1.77 -66.72
CA THR A 33 -59.07 2.55 -67.24
C THR A 33 -60.24 1.80 -67.88
N GLY A 34 -61.42 1.88 -67.25
CA GLY A 34 -62.74 1.62 -67.84
C GLY A 34 -63.83 1.41 -66.78
N GLY A 35 -64.68 2.42 -66.52
CA GLY A 35 -65.80 2.37 -65.54
C GLY A 35 -67.04 1.60 -66.03
N PRO A 36 -68.25 1.75 -65.41
CA PRO A 36 -68.63 2.69 -64.33
C PRO A 36 -69.43 2.09 -63.13
N THR A 37 -69.50 2.88 -62.03
CA THR A 37 -70.56 2.97 -60.97
C THR A 37 -70.85 1.73 -60.09
N ALA A 38 -71.09 1.79 -58.78
CA ALA A 38 -71.51 2.85 -57.86
C ALA A 38 -71.06 2.49 -56.43
N TRP A 39 -70.82 3.51 -55.60
CA TRP A 39 -70.89 3.59 -54.11
C TRP A 39 -69.85 4.58 -53.58
N GLU A 40 -70.08 5.84 -53.91
CA GLU A 40 -69.58 6.99 -53.15
C GLU A 40 -70.47 7.20 -51.92
N SER A 41 -69.95 6.94 -50.71
CA SER A 41 -70.53 7.48 -49.47
C SER A 41 -69.57 7.35 -48.27
N ALA A 42 -68.34 7.85 -48.39
CA ALA A 42 -67.51 8.10 -47.19
C ALA A 42 -66.40 9.16 -47.41
N LYS A 43 -66.59 10.09 -48.35
CA LYS A 43 -65.63 11.18 -48.59
C LYS A 43 -66.33 12.52 -48.56
N MET A 44 -66.65 13.01 -47.37
CA MET A 44 -66.82 14.43 -47.13
C MET A 44 -65.87 14.89 -46.03
N ARG A 45 -64.83 15.61 -46.47
CA ARG A 45 -64.05 16.54 -45.68
C ARG A 45 -64.95 17.72 -45.33
N ASN A 46 -64.94 18.15 -44.07
CA ASN A 46 -65.20 19.55 -43.74
C ASN A 46 -63.85 20.28 -43.61
N HIS A 47 -63.59 21.19 -44.55
CA HIS A 47 -62.67 22.30 -44.41
C HIS A 47 -63.49 23.51 -43.94
N ASN A 48 -63.14 24.08 -42.77
CA ASN A 48 -63.00 25.52 -42.58
C ASN A 48 -62.29 25.78 -41.25
N VAL A 49 -61.07 26.32 -41.32
CA VAL A 49 -60.72 27.71 -40.97
C VAL A 49 -60.88 28.00 -39.48
N ASN A 50 -59.79 27.79 -38.73
CA ASN A 50 -59.24 28.73 -37.77
C ASN A 50 -57.86 28.24 -37.32
N GLY A 51 -56.84 29.06 -37.57
CA GLY A 51 -55.44 28.73 -37.32
C GLY A 51 -55.08 28.76 -35.83
N TYR A 52 -54.26 27.79 -35.43
CA TYR A 52 -53.24 27.88 -34.38
C TYR A 52 -52.08 26.93 -34.74
N PRO A 53 -50.84 27.24 -34.32
CA PRO A 53 -49.67 27.12 -35.19
C PRO A 53 -49.05 25.73 -35.23
N SER A 54 -48.34 25.47 -36.32
CA SER A 54 -47.43 24.33 -36.48
C SER A 54 -46.42 24.28 -35.34
N PHE A 55 -46.41 23.17 -34.60
CA PHE A 55 -45.42 22.89 -33.57
C PHE A 55 -44.04 22.73 -34.22
N SER A 56 -43.27 23.81 -34.30
CA SER A 56 -41.86 23.77 -34.66
C SER A 56 -41.10 23.12 -33.50
N THR A 57 -40.52 21.95 -33.71
CA THR A 57 -39.58 21.37 -32.75
C THR A 57 -38.27 22.16 -32.83
N GLN A 58 -38.19 23.27 -32.09
CA GLN A 58 -36.90 23.89 -31.80
C GLN A 58 -35.95 22.82 -31.23
N ASN A 59 -34.72 22.84 -31.71
CA ASN A 59 -33.69 21.85 -31.48
C ASN A 59 -33.26 21.86 -30.01
N SER A 60 -34.04 21.23 -29.13
CA SER A 60 -33.73 21.14 -27.70
C SER A 60 -32.66 20.06 -27.50
N GLY A 61 -31.48 20.49 -27.05
CA GLY A 61 -30.30 19.66 -26.84
C GLY A 61 -30.52 18.45 -25.91
N PHE A 62 -29.58 17.52 -26.02
CA PHE A 62 -29.53 16.20 -25.36
C PHE A 62 -30.02 16.17 -23.90
N PHE A 63 -29.69 17.20 -23.12
CA PHE A 63 -30.04 17.30 -21.69
C PHE A 63 -31.54 17.50 -21.43
N VAL A 64 -32.28 18.22 -22.28
CA VAL A 64 -33.72 18.47 -22.07
C VAL A 64 -34.54 17.20 -22.33
N ARG A 65 -34.12 16.37 -23.30
CA ARG A 65 -34.75 15.06 -23.56
C ARG A 65 -34.53 14.08 -22.42
N HIS A 66 -33.37 14.15 -21.75
CA HIS A 66 -33.05 13.27 -20.64
C HIS A 66 -33.77 13.69 -19.35
N MET A 67 -33.91 15.00 -19.09
CA MET A 67 -34.66 15.48 -17.93
C MET A 67 -36.16 15.15 -18.01
N ARG A 68 -36.79 15.22 -19.19
CA ARG A 68 -38.20 14.79 -19.35
C ARG A 68 -38.41 13.31 -19.04
N LYS A 69 -37.42 12.45 -19.31
CA LYS A 69 -37.46 11.01 -18.97
C LYS A 69 -37.26 10.74 -17.47
N ILE A 70 -36.57 11.62 -16.76
CA ILE A 70 -36.40 11.52 -15.31
C ILE A 70 -37.65 12.05 -14.61
N SER A 71 -38.24 13.16 -15.09
CA SER A 71 -39.48 13.72 -14.53
C SER A 71 -40.73 12.87 -14.80
N SER A 72 -40.74 12.03 -15.85
CA SER A 72 -41.85 11.11 -16.13
C SER A 72 -41.83 9.83 -15.27
N ASN A 73 -40.74 9.58 -14.54
CA ASN A 73 -40.56 8.41 -13.67
C ASN A 73 -40.64 8.74 -12.18
N LEU A 74 -40.95 9.99 -11.82
CA LEU A 74 -41.28 10.37 -10.45
C LEU A 74 -42.78 10.20 -10.23
N PRO A 75 -43.22 9.52 -9.14
CA PRO A 75 -44.63 9.41 -8.82
C PRO A 75 -45.16 10.82 -8.50
N ARG A 76 -46.09 11.33 -9.33
CA ARG A 76 -46.87 12.53 -9.00
C ARG A 76 -47.80 12.18 -7.84
N LEU A 77 -47.53 12.76 -6.67
CA LEU A 77 -48.44 12.77 -5.54
C LEU A 77 -49.35 14.00 -5.68
N GLY A 78 -50.65 13.75 -5.85
CA GLY A 78 -51.72 14.72 -5.64
C GLY A 78 -51.99 15.72 -6.76
N ALA A 79 -53.04 15.46 -7.54
CA ALA A 79 -53.88 16.50 -8.14
C ALA A 79 -55.26 15.89 -8.37
N ASP A 80 -56.20 16.20 -7.49
CA ASP A 80 -57.61 15.85 -7.63
C ASP A 80 -58.19 16.55 -8.88
N SER A 81 -58.78 15.76 -9.78
CA SER A 81 -59.71 16.28 -10.79
C SER A 81 -61.03 15.52 -10.65
N PRO A 82 -62.19 16.18 -10.50
CA PRO A 82 -63.45 15.51 -10.31
C PRO A 82 -64.12 15.29 -11.67
N TYR A 83 -63.75 14.22 -12.37
CA TYR A 83 -64.61 13.69 -13.44
C TYR A 83 -64.41 12.18 -13.56
N ALA A 84 -64.91 11.46 -12.55
CA ALA A 84 -64.99 10.01 -12.58
C ALA A 84 -66.27 9.60 -13.32
N GLN A 85 -66.09 9.23 -14.59
CA GLN A 85 -67.06 8.49 -15.37
C GLN A 85 -67.30 7.15 -14.65
N LYS A 86 -68.52 6.99 -14.10
CA LYS A 86 -69.03 5.71 -13.62
C LYS A 86 -68.95 4.71 -14.76
N ASP A 87 -68.05 3.73 -14.67
CA ASP A 87 -68.34 2.35 -15.04
C ASP A 87 -67.17 1.42 -14.70
N LYS A 88 -67.54 0.23 -14.21
CA LYS A 88 -66.71 -0.91 -13.76
C LYS A 88 -66.44 -0.96 -12.24
N LEU A 89 -67.49 -1.34 -11.52
CA LEU A 89 -67.38 -2.12 -10.29
C LEU A 89 -66.63 -3.43 -10.59
N GLY A 90 -65.44 -3.60 -10.02
CA GLY A 90 -64.69 -4.86 -10.13
C GLY A 90 -63.18 -4.71 -10.22
N ARG A 91 -62.55 -4.00 -9.29
CA ARG A 91 -61.14 -4.23 -8.92
C ARG A 91 -60.93 -3.69 -7.52
N GLY A 92 -60.56 -4.61 -6.62
CA GLY A 92 -60.42 -4.36 -5.20
C GLY A 92 -59.59 -3.12 -4.89
N SER A 93 -60.05 -2.40 -3.87
CA SER A 93 -59.32 -1.36 -3.15
C SER A 93 -57.89 -1.84 -2.89
N TRP A 94 -56.90 -1.15 -3.45
CA TRP A 94 -55.51 -1.33 -3.05
C TRP A 94 -55.34 -0.58 -1.72
N GLU A 95 -55.56 -1.28 -0.61
CA GLU A 95 -55.03 -0.82 0.66
C GLU A 95 -53.52 -0.62 0.54
N PRO A 96 -52.94 0.44 1.13
CA PRO A 96 -51.51 0.61 1.21
C PRO A 96 -50.97 -0.43 2.19
N ARG A 97 -50.80 -1.68 1.72
CA ARG A 97 -50.08 -2.70 2.47
C ARG A 97 -48.70 -2.12 2.78
N ASN A 98 -48.40 -1.95 4.06
CA ASN A 98 -47.06 -1.72 4.59
C ASN A 98 -46.17 -2.89 4.13
N MET A 99 -45.69 -2.84 2.88
CA MET A 99 -44.79 -3.82 2.34
C MET A 99 -43.48 -3.65 3.09
N SER A 100 -43.16 -4.65 3.91
CA SER A 100 -41.84 -4.89 4.49
C SER A 100 -40.74 -4.56 3.46
N MET A 101 -39.63 -3.98 3.92
CA MET A 101 -38.50 -3.57 3.08
C MET A 101 -38.05 -4.70 2.13
N LEU A 102 -38.11 -5.96 2.59
CA LEU A 102 -37.86 -7.16 1.79
C LEU A 102 -38.84 -7.34 0.63
N GLY A 103 -40.12 -7.06 0.83
CA GLY A 103 -41.16 -7.16 -0.20
C GLY A 103 -40.98 -6.11 -1.31
N ARG A 104 -40.54 -4.90 -0.96
CA ARG A 104 -40.21 -3.85 -1.93
C ARG A 104 -38.98 -4.25 -2.77
N LEU A 105 -37.90 -4.71 -2.11
CA LEU A 105 -36.70 -5.23 -2.77
C LEU A 105 -37.02 -6.39 -3.71
N ARG A 106 -37.85 -7.36 -3.29
CA ARG A 106 -38.28 -8.49 -4.14
C ARG A 106 -39.01 -8.03 -5.39
N SER A 107 -39.89 -7.02 -5.27
CA SER A 107 -40.66 -6.49 -6.40
C SER A 107 -39.78 -5.73 -7.40
N VAL A 108 -38.75 -5.02 -6.92
CA VAL A 108 -37.75 -4.33 -7.75
C VAL A 108 -36.85 -5.34 -8.45
N PHE A 109 -36.35 -6.33 -7.70
CA PHE A 109 -35.51 -7.39 -8.26
C PHE A 109 -36.26 -8.20 -9.32
N ARG A 110 -37.56 -8.45 -9.14
CA ARG A 110 -38.38 -9.15 -10.13
C ARG A 110 -38.60 -8.33 -11.41
N ARG A 111 -38.66 -6.99 -11.32
CA ARG A 111 -38.79 -6.06 -12.46
C ARG A 111 -37.48 -5.81 -13.21
N MET A 112 -36.32 -6.13 -12.65
CA MET A 112 -35.03 -5.98 -13.35
C MET A 112 -34.87 -7.00 -14.49
N GLY A 113 -34.41 -6.51 -15.65
CA GLY A 113 -34.07 -7.35 -16.80
C GLY A 113 -32.88 -8.31 -16.53
N ARG A 114 -32.84 -9.45 -17.24
CA ARG A 114 -31.82 -10.50 -17.05
C ARG A 114 -30.37 -9.99 -17.15
N LYS A 115 -30.09 -9.05 -18.07
CA LYS A 115 -28.75 -8.45 -18.24
C LYS A 115 -28.31 -7.61 -17.04
N LEU A 116 -29.23 -6.85 -16.42
CA LEU A 116 -28.93 -6.05 -15.23
C LEU A 116 -28.71 -6.95 -14.00
N LYS A 117 -29.51 -8.02 -13.86
CA LYS A 117 -29.30 -9.04 -12.82
C LYS A 117 -27.92 -9.69 -12.90
N LEU A 118 -27.49 -10.05 -14.10
CA LEU A 118 -26.16 -10.64 -14.32
C LEU A 118 -25.05 -9.65 -13.95
N ARG A 119 -25.17 -8.38 -14.37
CA ARG A 119 -24.19 -7.32 -14.01
C ARG A 119 -24.10 -7.09 -12.50
N LEU A 120 -25.25 -7.02 -11.82
CA LEU A 120 -25.29 -6.87 -10.36
C LEU A 120 -24.71 -8.10 -9.66
N LEU A 121 -24.99 -9.31 -10.16
CA LEU A 121 -24.42 -10.55 -9.61
C LEU A 121 -22.89 -10.57 -9.75
N ILE A 122 -22.35 -10.21 -10.93
CA ILE A 122 -20.91 -10.09 -11.13
C ILE A 122 -20.32 -9.02 -10.19
N ALA A 123 -20.96 -7.84 -10.10
CA ALA A 123 -20.50 -6.79 -9.19
C ALA A 123 -20.50 -7.25 -7.72
N THR A 124 -21.52 -8.00 -7.28
CA THR A 124 -21.55 -8.55 -5.93
C THR A 124 -20.48 -9.62 -5.71
N ILE A 125 -20.21 -10.48 -6.71
CA ILE A 125 -19.13 -11.47 -6.62
C ILE A 125 -17.78 -10.77 -6.51
N VAL A 126 -17.50 -9.78 -7.36
CA VAL A 126 -16.27 -8.98 -7.30
C VAL A 126 -16.14 -8.28 -5.96
N PHE A 127 -17.22 -7.68 -5.45
CA PHE A 127 -17.23 -7.05 -4.14
C PHE A 127 -16.93 -8.04 -3.00
N ILE A 128 -17.53 -9.23 -3.03
CA ILE A 128 -17.26 -10.30 -2.05
C ILE A 128 -15.81 -10.78 -2.17
N CYS A 129 -15.29 -10.98 -3.39
CA CYS A 129 -13.90 -11.36 -3.61
C CYS A 129 -12.93 -10.31 -3.07
N LEU A 130 -13.21 -9.01 -3.29
CA LEU A 130 -12.42 -7.92 -2.72
C LEU A 130 -12.49 -7.93 -1.19
N LEU A 131 -13.68 -8.08 -0.60
CA LEU A 131 -13.82 -8.18 0.85
C LEU A 131 -13.03 -9.36 1.42
N ILE A 132 -13.11 -10.54 0.80
CA ILE A 132 -12.33 -11.71 1.23
C ILE A 132 -10.83 -11.42 1.07
N PHE A 133 -10.40 -10.85 -0.04
CA PHE A 133 -8.99 -10.54 -0.29
C PHE A 133 -8.40 -9.59 0.76
N TYR A 134 -9.12 -8.53 1.12
CA TYR A 134 -8.65 -7.55 2.12
C TYR A 134 -8.78 -8.02 3.58
N ASN A 135 -9.70 -8.95 3.90
CA ASN A 135 -9.89 -9.47 5.26
C ASN A 135 -9.16 -10.80 5.52
N SER A 136 -8.52 -11.38 4.51
CA SER A 136 -7.81 -12.67 4.62
C SER A 136 -6.28 -12.49 4.51
N PRO A 137 -5.48 -13.51 4.89
CA PRO A 137 -4.03 -13.47 4.71
C PRO A 137 -3.58 -13.49 3.24
N LEU A 138 -4.50 -13.55 2.27
CA LEU A 138 -4.16 -13.52 0.84
C LEU A 138 -3.40 -12.24 0.45
N LEU A 139 -3.78 -11.10 1.04
CA LEU A 139 -3.09 -9.83 0.82
C LEU A 139 -1.61 -9.91 1.26
N TYR A 140 -1.32 -10.58 2.38
CA TYR A 140 0.05 -10.78 2.86
C TYR A 140 0.87 -11.59 1.86
N TYR A 141 0.35 -12.74 1.39
CA TYR A 141 1.07 -13.58 0.42
C TYR A 141 1.23 -12.88 -0.94
N TRP A 142 0.23 -12.11 -1.38
CA TRP A 142 0.33 -11.31 -2.60
C TRP A 142 1.45 -10.26 -2.50
N ARG A 143 1.51 -9.52 -1.38
CA ARG A 143 2.58 -8.51 -1.14
C ARG A 143 3.96 -9.15 -0.96
N LYS A 144 4.04 -10.33 -0.34
CA LYS A 144 5.27 -11.11 -0.20
C LYS A 144 5.79 -11.60 -1.56
N SER A 145 4.89 -12.02 -2.44
CA SER A 145 5.23 -12.53 -3.77
C SER A 145 5.88 -11.47 -4.68
N SER A 146 6.64 -11.95 -5.68
CA SER A 146 7.33 -11.09 -6.64
C SER A 146 6.41 -10.28 -7.54
N MET A 147 5.18 -10.77 -7.79
CA MET A 147 4.20 -10.11 -8.65
C MET A 147 3.49 -8.93 -7.97
N GLY A 148 3.44 -8.92 -6.63
CA GLY A 148 2.71 -7.89 -5.89
C GLY A 148 3.62 -6.79 -5.35
N GLY A 149 4.53 -7.14 -4.44
CA GLY A 149 5.30 -6.15 -3.68
C GLY A 149 6.75 -6.52 -3.39
N ASN A 150 7.24 -7.68 -3.83
CA ASN A 150 8.60 -8.15 -3.54
C ASN A 150 8.94 -8.16 -2.03
N GLY A 151 7.95 -8.36 -1.16
CA GLY A 151 8.15 -8.31 0.30
C GLY A 151 9.14 -9.35 0.80
N GLU A 152 9.25 -10.51 0.13
CA GLU A 152 10.21 -11.57 0.47
C GLU A 152 11.69 -11.11 0.41
N LYS A 153 11.99 -10.06 -0.35
CA LYS A 153 13.35 -9.52 -0.47
C LYS A 153 13.82 -8.76 0.78
N PHE A 154 12.92 -8.49 1.73
CA PHE A 154 13.18 -7.63 2.88
C PHE A 154 13.01 -8.39 4.18
N VAL A 155 14.06 -8.32 5.01
CA VAL A 155 14.06 -8.91 6.35
C VAL A 155 14.34 -7.80 7.36
N ILE A 156 13.44 -7.64 8.32
CA ILE A 156 13.68 -6.79 9.48
C ILE A 156 14.23 -7.67 10.60
N ILE A 157 15.35 -7.26 11.17
CA ILE A 157 16.00 -7.94 12.30
C ILE A 157 15.77 -7.10 13.54
N LEU A 158 15.20 -7.74 14.56
CA LEU A 158 14.96 -7.15 15.86
C LEU A 158 15.73 -7.96 16.90
N GLY A 159 16.75 -7.36 17.50
CA GLY A 159 17.34 -7.88 18.71
C GLY A 159 16.35 -7.71 19.86
N ALA A 160 15.89 -8.79 20.48
CA ALA A 160 15.02 -8.77 21.64
C ALA A 160 15.62 -9.63 22.75
N ASN A 161 15.22 -9.39 24.01
CA ASN A 161 15.59 -10.23 25.13
C ASN A 161 14.30 -10.82 25.75
N PRO A 162 13.68 -11.82 25.08
CA PRO A 162 12.41 -12.41 25.50
C PRO A 162 12.51 -13.16 26.84
N GLY A 163 13.71 -13.55 27.28
CA GLY A 163 13.92 -14.33 28.51
C GLY A 163 14.30 -13.51 29.75
N GLY A 164 14.74 -12.26 29.59
CA GLY A 164 15.51 -11.57 30.61
C GLY A 164 16.96 -12.07 30.63
N GLY A 165 17.92 -11.18 30.92
CA GLY A 165 19.34 -11.54 30.95
C GLY A 165 19.73 -12.33 32.21
N VAL A 166 20.87 -13.03 32.15
CA VAL A 166 21.40 -13.79 33.29
C VAL A 166 21.93 -12.88 34.41
N MET A 167 22.39 -11.67 34.07
CA MET A 167 23.08 -10.75 34.99
C MET A 167 22.20 -9.60 35.50
N GLU A 168 21.12 -9.27 34.80
CA GLU A 168 20.21 -8.17 35.15
C GLU A 168 18.76 -8.60 34.96
N TRP A 169 17.96 -8.43 36.02
CA TRP A 169 16.53 -8.69 35.97
C TRP A 169 15.86 -7.62 35.12
N LYS A 170 15.18 -8.05 34.06
CA LYS A 170 14.46 -7.15 33.17
C LYS A 170 13.34 -6.42 33.91
N GLY A 171 13.40 -5.09 33.92
CA GLY A 171 12.43 -4.24 34.58
C GLY A 171 11.06 -4.25 33.90
N ALA A 172 10.00 -3.91 34.64
CA ALA A 172 8.64 -3.84 34.07
C ALA A 172 8.53 -2.87 32.87
N ARG A 173 9.33 -1.79 32.88
CA ARG A 173 9.44 -0.82 31.77
C ARG A 173 10.05 -1.45 30.52
N GLU A 174 11.14 -2.19 30.66
CA GLU A 174 11.81 -2.89 29.55
C GLU A 174 10.93 -3.98 28.94
N TRP A 175 10.20 -4.73 29.77
CA TRP A 175 9.19 -5.68 29.30
C TRP A 175 8.11 -5.00 28.46
N ALA A 176 7.66 -3.82 28.87
CA ALA A 176 6.66 -3.07 28.13
C ALA A 176 7.22 -2.51 26.81
N ILE A 177 8.44 -1.97 26.80
CA ILE A 177 9.13 -1.49 25.60
C ILE A 177 9.28 -2.62 24.59
N GLU A 178 9.80 -3.78 25.01
CA GLU A 178 9.97 -4.92 24.11
C GLU A 178 8.64 -5.37 23.52
N ARG A 179 7.62 -5.55 24.36
CA ARG A 179 6.30 -6.00 23.91
C ARG A 179 5.72 -5.04 22.86
N ASP A 180 5.82 -3.74 23.11
CA ASP A 180 5.28 -2.72 22.21
C ASP A 180 6.09 -2.62 20.91
N SER A 181 7.42 -2.70 20.99
CA SER A 181 8.34 -2.70 19.84
C SER A 181 8.13 -3.93 18.94
N VAL A 182 8.09 -5.13 19.52
CA VAL A 182 7.80 -6.38 18.81
C VAL A 182 6.43 -6.32 18.15
N ARG A 183 5.40 -5.85 18.86
CA ARG A 183 4.04 -5.74 18.32
C ARG A 183 3.98 -4.75 17.15
N ASN A 184 4.68 -3.63 17.25
CA ASN A 184 4.76 -2.62 16.20
C ASN A 184 5.42 -3.18 14.93
N LYS A 185 6.62 -3.75 15.05
CA LYS A 185 7.38 -4.33 13.93
C LYS A 185 6.62 -5.50 13.28
N LYS A 186 6.01 -6.38 14.10
CA LYS A 186 5.16 -7.48 13.60
C LYS A 186 3.93 -6.98 12.83
N LYS A 187 3.33 -5.85 13.24
CA LYS A 187 2.21 -5.24 12.52
C LYS A 187 2.66 -4.69 11.17
N TYR A 188 3.84 -4.06 11.12
CA TYR A 188 4.41 -3.53 9.88
C TYR A 188 4.77 -4.65 8.88
N THR A 189 5.52 -5.67 9.32
CA THR A 189 5.95 -6.77 8.44
C THR A 189 4.77 -7.59 7.92
N ARG A 190 3.78 -7.88 8.77
CA ARG A 190 2.54 -8.56 8.36
C ARG A 190 1.72 -7.74 7.36
N ARG A 191 1.79 -6.42 7.42
CA ARG A 191 1.07 -5.57 6.46
C ARG A 191 1.73 -5.62 5.08
N TRP A 192 3.06 -5.62 5.01
CA TRP A 192 3.79 -5.49 3.75
C TRP A 192 4.37 -6.79 3.19
N GLY A 193 4.22 -7.91 3.89
CA GLY A 193 4.77 -9.17 3.41
C GLY A 193 6.26 -9.35 3.70
N TYR A 194 6.85 -8.50 4.54
CA TYR A 194 8.25 -8.64 4.98
C TYR A 194 8.39 -9.76 5.99
N GLU A 195 9.62 -10.23 6.15
CA GLU A 195 9.98 -11.17 7.19
C GLU A 195 10.50 -10.42 8.43
N LEU A 196 10.13 -10.90 9.63
CA LEU A 196 10.62 -10.36 10.89
C LEU A 196 11.39 -11.45 11.62
N GLU A 197 12.70 -11.28 11.73
CA GLU A 197 13.53 -12.14 12.57
C GLU A 197 13.68 -11.50 13.94
N ILE A 198 13.19 -12.19 14.96
CA ILE A 198 13.39 -11.79 16.35
C ILE A 198 14.53 -12.63 16.88
N VAL A 199 15.60 -11.96 17.24
CA VAL A 199 16.85 -12.55 17.65
C VAL A 199 16.99 -12.38 19.15
N ASP A 200 17.38 -13.44 19.85
CA ASP A 200 17.58 -13.38 21.29
C ASP A 200 18.99 -12.85 21.64
N MET A 201 19.05 -11.67 22.24
CA MET A 201 20.28 -11.04 22.77
C MET A 201 20.49 -11.34 24.27
N SER A 202 19.69 -12.25 24.87
CA SER A 202 19.78 -12.60 26.30
C SER A 202 21.05 -13.33 26.65
N THR A 203 21.53 -14.20 25.75
CA THR A 203 22.75 -14.97 25.92
C THR A 203 23.93 -14.09 25.60
N LYS A 204 24.26 -13.16 26.51
CA LYS A 204 25.51 -12.39 26.45
C LYS A 204 26.64 -13.41 26.30
N LYS A 205 27.16 -13.61 25.09
CA LYS A 205 28.24 -14.56 24.90
C LYS A 205 29.46 -13.95 25.59
N ARG A 206 29.87 -14.54 26.72
CA ARG A 206 31.09 -14.10 27.42
C ARG A 206 32.29 -14.47 26.55
N TYR A 207 32.83 -13.50 25.83
CA TYR A 207 34.03 -13.69 25.03
C TYR A 207 35.24 -13.33 25.89
N ALA A 208 35.93 -14.37 26.37
CA ALA A 208 37.14 -14.34 27.20
C ALA A 208 37.07 -13.46 28.47
N HIS A 209 37.13 -12.14 28.34
CA HIS A 209 37.26 -11.17 29.44
C HIS A 209 36.27 -10.00 29.38
N GLU A 210 35.38 -9.94 28.39
CA GLU A 210 34.44 -8.82 28.22
C GLU A 210 33.02 -9.28 27.83
N TRP A 211 32.01 -8.51 28.24
CA TRP A 211 30.61 -8.66 27.81
C TRP A 211 30.37 -7.85 26.53
N ARG A 212 30.27 -8.53 25.38
CA ARG A 212 30.14 -7.89 24.06
C ARG A 212 28.70 -7.89 23.55
N GLU A 213 27.81 -7.13 24.19
CA GLU A 213 26.36 -7.11 23.85
C GLU A 213 26.08 -6.52 22.46
N SER A 214 26.68 -5.38 22.14
CA SER A 214 26.36 -4.66 20.91
C SER A 214 26.99 -5.26 19.65
N TRP A 215 28.06 -6.05 19.82
CA TRP A 215 28.76 -6.73 18.74
C TRP A 215 27.98 -7.91 18.15
N GLU A 216 27.02 -8.45 18.90
CA GLU A 216 26.19 -9.58 18.46
C GLU A 216 25.38 -9.23 17.20
N LYS A 217 25.13 -7.93 16.94
CA LYS A 217 24.48 -7.43 15.71
C LYS A 217 25.11 -8.02 14.45
N VAL A 218 26.44 -8.13 14.39
CA VAL A 218 27.19 -8.63 13.23
C VAL A 218 26.98 -10.14 13.03
N ASP A 219 27.03 -10.93 14.11
CA ASP A 219 26.78 -12.39 14.09
C ASP A 219 25.32 -12.68 13.68
N PHE A 220 24.39 -11.92 14.24
CA PHE A 220 22.97 -12.06 13.95
C PHE A 220 22.59 -11.62 12.55
N MET A 221 23.23 -10.58 12.03
CA MET A 221 23.08 -10.18 10.63
C MET A 221 23.50 -11.33 9.70
N ARG A 222 24.69 -11.92 9.95
CA ARG A 222 25.23 -13.02 9.16
C ARG A 222 24.36 -14.28 9.21
N THR A 223 23.93 -14.68 10.39
CA THR A 223 23.05 -15.85 10.57
C THR A 223 21.70 -15.64 9.89
N THR A 224 21.15 -14.43 9.96
CA THR A 224 19.91 -14.06 9.26
C THR A 224 20.09 -14.08 7.74
N MET A 225 21.20 -13.57 7.21
CA MET A 225 21.53 -13.64 5.79
C MET A 225 21.66 -15.09 5.30
N ARG A 226 22.11 -16.02 6.14
CA ARG A 226 22.13 -17.46 5.80
C ARG A 226 20.73 -18.08 5.86
N LYS A 227 19.91 -17.70 6.84
CA LYS A 227 18.54 -18.20 7.03
C LYS A 227 17.60 -17.79 5.89
N TYR A 228 17.77 -16.59 5.34
CA TYR A 228 16.89 -16.03 4.31
C TYR A 228 17.63 -15.77 3.00
N PRO A 229 17.94 -16.80 2.19
CA PRO A 229 18.77 -16.66 0.99
C PRO A 229 18.14 -15.76 -0.09
N ASN A 230 16.81 -15.69 -0.16
CA ASN A 230 16.08 -14.89 -1.16
C ASN A 230 16.04 -13.38 -0.82
N ALA A 231 16.43 -13.01 0.40
CA ALA A 231 16.42 -11.63 0.86
C ALA A 231 17.62 -10.83 0.33
N GLU A 232 17.34 -9.62 -0.15
CA GLU A 232 18.32 -8.68 -0.71
C GLU A 232 18.71 -7.62 0.32
N TRP A 233 17.76 -7.13 1.11
CA TRP A 233 17.98 -6.07 2.09
C TRP A 233 17.61 -6.53 3.50
N PHE A 234 18.51 -6.24 4.42
CA PHE A 234 18.40 -6.56 5.84
C PHE A 234 18.39 -5.26 6.62
N TRP A 235 17.31 -5.00 7.33
CA TRP A 235 17.16 -3.79 8.13
C TRP A 235 17.26 -4.15 9.61
N TRP A 236 18.35 -3.73 10.24
CA TRP A 236 18.51 -3.85 11.69
C TRP A 236 17.72 -2.74 12.37
N MET A 237 16.97 -3.10 13.41
CA MET A 237 16.22 -2.15 14.25
C MET A 237 16.36 -2.50 15.73
N ASP A 238 16.78 -1.53 16.54
CA ASP A 238 16.87 -1.69 18.00
C ASP A 238 15.49 -1.76 18.66
N LEU A 239 15.43 -2.29 19.89
CA LEU A 239 14.19 -2.36 20.69
C LEU A 239 13.56 -0.99 20.93
N ASN A 240 14.39 0.02 21.16
CA ASN A 240 13.97 1.38 21.48
C ASN A 240 13.50 2.17 20.24
N THR A 241 13.26 1.50 19.11
CA THR A 241 12.70 2.11 17.90
C THR A 241 11.22 1.81 17.73
N TYR A 242 10.46 2.75 17.18
CA TYR A 242 9.04 2.60 16.88
C TYR A 242 8.72 3.11 15.47
N ILE A 243 8.06 2.28 14.67
CA ILE A 243 7.61 2.64 13.31
C ILE A 243 6.31 3.43 13.44
N MET A 244 6.37 4.70 13.08
CA MET A 244 5.24 5.64 13.14
C MET A 244 4.32 5.45 11.93
N GLU A 245 4.90 5.36 10.74
CA GLU A 245 4.14 5.28 9.49
C GLU A 245 3.99 3.83 8.99
N LEU A 246 2.97 3.13 9.50
CA LEU A 246 2.71 1.74 9.11
C LEU A 246 2.08 1.62 7.72
N SER A 247 1.64 2.73 7.13
CA SER A 247 0.80 2.74 5.92
C SER A 247 1.59 2.90 4.63
N PHE A 248 2.91 3.10 4.72
CA PHE A 248 3.82 3.20 3.58
C PHE A 248 4.78 2.00 3.54
N PRO A 249 5.11 1.46 2.34
CA PRO A 249 6.13 0.43 2.20
C PRO A 249 7.54 1.04 2.19
N LEU A 250 8.52 0.28 2.67
CA LEU A 250 9.92 0.71 2.74
C LEU A 250 10.51 1.00 1.34
N GLN A 251 10.07 0.27 0.32
CA GLN A 251 10.57 0.44 -1.05
C GLN A 251 10.25 1.82 -1.62
N GLU A 252 9.03 2.30 -1.39
CA GLU A 252 8.60 3.64 -1.82
C GLU A 252 9.21 4.72 -0.93
N HIS A 253 9.24 4.46 0.37
CA HIS A 253 9.82 5.38 1.35
C HIS A 253 11.32 5.60 1.15
N LEU A 254 12.08 4.59 0.73
CA LEU A 254 13.54 4.64 0.67
C LEU A 254 14.12 4.23 -0.69
N LEU A 255 13.83 3.03 -1.17
CA LEU A 255 14.67 2.33 -2.16
C LEU A 255 14.43 2.72 -3.63
N HIS A 256 13.22 3.13 -4.02
CA HIS A 256 12.92 3.47 -5.42
C HIS A 256 13.67 4.71 -5.90
N ASN A 257 13.88 5.69 -5.02
CA ASN A 257 14.61 6.92 -5.31
C ASN A 257 15.83 7.03 -4.39
N LEU A 258 16.61 5.94 -4.30
CA LEU A 258 17.73 5.89 -3.36
C LEU A 258 18.77 6.97 -3.68
N GLU A 259 19.06 7.21 -4.98
CA GLU A 259 20.02 8.23 -5.45
C GLU A 259 19.74 9.64 -4.94
N ASP A 260 18.47 10.04 -4.92
CA ASP A 260 18.06 11.39 -4.49
C ASP A 260 18.05 11.55 -2.95
N LYS A 261 17.98 10.43 -2.22
CA LYS A 261 17.76 10.41 -0.77
C LYS A 261 19.05 10.19 0.01
N ILE A 262 20.03 9.55 -0.61
CA ILE A 262 21.34 9.31 0.00
C ILE A 262 22.29 10.46 -0.30
N TYR A 263 23.14 10.75 0.66
CA TYR A 263 24.36 11.49 0.41
C TYR A 263 25.55 10.60 0.76
N ARG A 264 26.64 10.73 0.01
CA ARG A 264 27.84 9.90 0.17
C ARG A 264 29.04 10.70 0.69
N ASP A 265 29.00 12.01 0.46
CA ASP A 265 29.98 12.92 1.02
C ASP A 265 29.67 13.19 2.49
N ILE A 266 30.53 12.68 3.38
CA ILE A 266 30.41 12.93 4.83
C ILE A 266 30.50 14.43 5.18
N ASN A 267 31.09 15.27 4.33
CA ASN A 267 31.23 16.70 4.59
C ASN A 267 29.88 17.44 4.65
N GLU A 268 28.79 16.84 4.18
CA GLU A 268 27.43 17.39 4.38
C GLU A 268 27.03 17.40 5.87
N TRP A 269 27.49 16.41 6.63
CA TRP A 269 27.33 16.33 8.08
C TRP A 269 28.44 15.50 8.69
N ASN A 270 29.35 16.17 9.40
CA ASN A 270 30.54 15.52 9.95
C ASN A 270 30.74 15.94 11.42
N PRO A 271 29.90 15.44 12.35
CA PRO A 271 30.02 15.76 13.78
C PRO A 271 31.35 15.27 14.38
N LEU A 272 31.95 14.23 13.78
CA LEU A 272 33.20 13.61 14.21
C LEU A 272 34.46 14.27 13.64
N ASN A 273 34.30 15.28 12.77
CA ASN A 273 35.41 15.95 12.09
C ASN A 273 36.38 14.99 11.37
N ILE A 274 35.84 13.94 10.75
CA ILE A 274 36.60 12.93 9.99
C ILE A 274 37.20 13.58 8.73
N SER A 275 38.49 13.37 8.46
CA SER A 275 39.12 13.91 7.26
C SER A 275 38.54 13.28 5.98
N HIS A 276 38.15 14.13 5.02
CA HIS A 276 37.58 13.69 3.75
C HIS A 276 37.80 14.68 2.58
N PRO A 277 38.18 14.25 1.35
CA PRO A 277 38.58 12.90 0.90
C PRO A 277 39.96 12.44 1.36
N PHE A 278 40.24 11.15 1.14
CA PHE A 278 41.60 10.64 1.25
C PHE A 278 42.49 11.36 0.23
N THR A 279 43.73 11.60 0.61
CA THR A 279 44.71 12.33 -0.22
C THR A 279 45.91 11.47 -0.62
N ASP A 280 45.89 10.19 -0.23
CA ASP A 280 47.01 9.28 -0.47
C ASP A 280 47.17 8.96 -1.97
N PRO A 281 48.38 9.10 -2.54
CA PRO A 281 48.59 9.02 -3.99
C PRO A 281 48.47 7.61 -4.57
N TYR A 282 48.46 6.57 -3.73
CA TYR A 282 48.36 5.17 -4.15
C TYR A 282 46.90 4.67 -4.23
N LEU A 283 45.91 5.52 -3.93
CA LEU A 283 44.51 5.16 -3.96
C LEU A 283 43.91 5.33 -5.36
N ASP A 284 42.93 4.49 -5.67
CA ASP A 284 42.16 4.57 -6.91
C ASP A 284 41.38 5.89 -7.00
N GLU A 285 41.09 6.35 -8.22
CA GLU A 285 40.30 7.58 -8.46
C GLU A 285 38.94 7.55 -7.74
N THR A 286 38.31 6.38 -7.67
CA THR A 286 37.04 6.18 -6.94
C THR A 286 37.20 6.28 -5.42
N ALA A 287 38.37 5.96 -4.87
CA ALA A 287 38.66 6.09 -3.43
C ALA A 287 39.00 7.53 -3.04
N LEU A 288 39.61 8.27 -3.96
CA LEU A 288 39.89 9.70 -3.82
C LEU A 288 38.64 10.57 -4.04
N SER A 289 37.65 10.06 -4.76
CA SER A 289 36.38 10.75 -4.98
C SER A 289 35.55 10.85 -3.71
N PRO A 290 34.98 12.02 -3.38
CA PRO A 290 34.19 12.19 -2.18
C PRO A 290 32.88 11.39 -2.18
N VAL A 291 32.36 11.11 -3.37
CA VAL A 291 31.10 10.39 -3.60
C VAL A 291 31.33 8.96 -4.09
N GLY A 292 32.58 8.49 -4.09
CA GLY A 292 32.95 7.20 -4.67
C GLY A 292 32.71 7.17 -6.18
N ASP A 293 31.99 6.15 -6.63
CA ASP A 293 31.58 5.95 -8.03
C ASP A 293 30.28 6.70 -8.41
N GLY A 294 29.64 7.38 -7.47
CA GLY A 294 28.45 8.20 -7.69
C GLY A 294 27.16 7.44 -8.02
N LYS A 295 27.17 6.10 -7.97
CA LYS A 295 25.98 5.26 -8.23
C LYS A 295 25.32 4.85 -6.93
N ALA A 296 23.99 4.77 -6.86
CA ALA A 296 23.34 4.19 -5.67
C ALA A 296 23.42 2.67 -5.63
N ASP A 297 23.51 1.99 -6.79
CA ASP A 297 23.56 0.53 -6.84
C ASP A 297 24.80 -0.08 -6.19
N SER A 298 25.90 0.69 -6.08
CA SER A 298 27.10 0.26 -5.38
C SER A 298 26.99 0.40 -3.87
N VAL A 299 26.00 1.12 -3.35
CA VAL A 299 25.81 1.29 -1.91
C VAL A 299 25.22 0.03 -1.29
N ASN A 300 25.96 -0.54 -0.34
CA ASN A 300 25.60 -1.77 0.35
C ASN A 300 25.28 -1.53 1.83
N LEU A 301 25.78 -0.45 2.42
CA LEU A 301 25.50 -0.04 3.81
C LEU A 301 24.80 1.31 3.80
N LEU A 302 23.60 1.38 4.39
CA LEU A 302 22.86 2.60 4.61
C LEU A 302 22.76 2.87 6.10
N ILE A 303 23.37 3.98 6.53
CA ILE A 303 23.41 4.39 7.94
C ILE A 303 22.97 5.84 8.06
N THR A 304 22.57 6.23 9.26
CA THR A 304 22.28 7.63 9.61
C THR A 304 23.38 8.18 10.49
N GLN A 305 23.54 9.50 10.47
CA GLN A 305 24.44 10.20 11.38
C GLN A 305 23.63 11.05 12.34
N ASP A 306 23.97 11.00 13.63
CA ASP A 306 23.33 11.75 14.70
C ASP A 306 24.19 12.92 15.19
N CYS A 307 23.97 13.38 16.43
CA CYS A 307 24.75 14.46 17.02
C CYS A 307 26.15 14.02 17.46
N ALA A 308 26.37 12.72 17.68
CA ALA A 308 27.61 12.16 18.20
C ALA A 308 28.42 11.44 17.12
N GLY A 309 27.81 11.03 16.00
CA GLY A 309 28.51 10.28 14.97
C GLY A 309 27.60 9.43 14.11
N PHE A 310 28.03 8.21 13.80
CA PHE A 310 27.20 7.24 13.10
C PHE A 310 26.15 6.71 14.07
N ASN A 311 25.01 6.22 13.57
CA ASN A 311 24.01 5.60 14.43
C ASN A 311 23.61 4.23 13.93
N LEU A 312 23.74 3.22 14.79
CA LEU A 312 23.46 1.81 14.51
C LEU A 312 22.16 1.31 15.15
N GLY A 313 21.28 2.22 15.58
CA GLY A 313 19.95 1.88 16.07
C GLY A 313 18.95 1.53 14.96
N SER A 314 19.20 2.01 13.75
CA SER A 314 18.41 1.70 12.55
C SER A 314 19.31 1.83 11.31
N PHE A 315 19.74 0.71 10.74
CA PHE A 315 20.61 0.70 9.56
C PHE A 315 20.29 -0.47 8.63
N LEU A 316 20.56 -0.28 7.33
CA LEU A 316 20.29 -1.30 6.32
C LEU A 316 21.58 -1.82 5.70
N LEU A 317 21.59 -3.14 5.46
CA LEU A 317 22.63 -3.83 4.72
C LEU A 317 22.02 -4.54 3.52
N ARG A 318 22.64 -4.35 2.36
CA ARG A 318 22.37 -5.12 1.15
C ARG A 318 23.21 -6.39 1.16
N ARG A 319 22.65 -7.52 0.74
CA ARG A 319 23.42 -8.74 0.49
C ARG A 319 24.40 -8.50 -0.65
N SER A 320 25.69 -8.63 -0.36
CA SER A 320 26.74 -8.55 -1.37
C SER A 320 28.01 -9.23 -0.86
N ALA A 321 28.93 -9.56 -1.76
CA ALA A 321 30.26 -10.05 -1.38
C ALA A 321 31.06 -9.01 -0.57
N TRP A 322 30.76 -7.72 -0.76
CA TRP A 322 31.33 -6.65 0.06
C TRP A 322 30.81 -6.72 1.50
N THR A 323 29.50 -6.95 1.68
CA THR A 323 28.87 -7.04 2.99
C THR A 323 29.40 -8.22 3.78
N ASP A 324 29.59 -9.39 3.15
CA ASP A 324 30.19 -10.54 3.82
C ASP A 324 31.60 -10.22 4.36
N ARG A 325 32.43 -9.55 3.54
CA ARG A 325 33.78 -9.08 3.94
C ARG A 325 33.72 -8.04 5.05
N LEU A 326 32.81 -7.07 4.95
CA LEU A 326 32.61 -6.07 6.01
C LEU A 326 32.26 -6.76 7.32
N LEU A 327 31.30 -7.68 7.33
CA LEU A 327 30.91 -8.38 8.55
C LEU A 327 32.05 -9.24 9.12
N ASP A 328 32.94 -9.80 8.29
CA ASP A 328 34.12 -10.55 8.75
C ASP A 328 35.12 -9.63 9.46
N ILE A 329 35.42 -8.50 8.84
CA ILE A 329 36.39 -7.51 9.33
C ILE A 329 35.83 -6.77 10.55
N TRP A 330 34.55 -6.42 10.52
CA TRP A 330 33.88 -5.76 11.63
C TRP A 330 33.90 -6.64 12.87
N TRP A 331 33.69 -7.95 12.72
CA TRP A 331 33.78 -8.91 13.83
C TRP A 331 35.22 -9.26 14.25
N ASP A 332 36.25 -8.84 13.50
CA ASP A 332 37.62 -9.28 13.73
C ASP A 332 38.19 -8.69 15.05
N PRO A 333 38.61 -9.53 16.01
CA PRO A 333 39.25 -9.07 17.23
C PRO A 333 40.49 -8.21 16.96
N VAL A 334 41.22 -8.41 15.87
CA VAL A 334 42.44 -7.62 15.60
C VAL A 334 42.14 -6.12 15.48
N LEU A 335 40.99 -5.77 14.89
CA LEU A 335 40.60 -4.37 14.69
C LEU A 335 39.95 -3.76 15.93
N TYR A 336 39.24 -4.55 16.70
CA TYR A 336 38.53 -4.09 17.89
C TYR A 336 39.38 -4.15 19.17
N GLU A 337 40.10 -5.23 19.42
CA GLU A 337 40.79 -5.47 20.69
C GLU A 337 41.87 -4.44 20.99
N GLN A 338 42.42 -3.77 19.97
CA GLN A 338 43.41 -2.71 20.19
C GLN A 338 42.81 -1.44 20.80
N LYS A 339 41.52 -1.17 20.57
CA LYS A 339 40.87 0.10 20.95
C LYS A 339 39.59 -0.04 21.75
N HIS A 340 39.14 -1.26 22.02
CA HIS A 340 37.89 -1.51 22.75
C HIS A 340 37.79 -0.84 24.13
N MET A 341 38.92 -0.67 24.81
CA MET A 341 38.98 0.03 26.11
C MET A 341 38.87 1.56 25.98
N GLU A 342 39.09 2.10 24.79
CA GLU A 342 38.98 3.54 24.48
C GLU A 342 37.60 3.91 23.93
N TRP A 343 36.82 2.93 23.46
CA TRP A 343 35.55 3.13 22.76
C TRP A 343 34.34 2.97 23.67
N ASP A 344 33.67 4.08 23.93
CA ASP A 344 32.45 4.12 24.73
C ASP A 344 31.26 3.51 23.97
N HIS A 345 31.20 3.65 22.64
CA HIS A 345 30.08 3.17 21.80
C HIS A 345 30.39 1.88 21.01
N LYS A 346 31.36 1.08 21.47
CA LYS A 346 31.61 -0.31 21.03
C LYS A 346 31.63 -0.50 19.50
N GLU A 347 30.61 -1.12 18.93
CA GLU A 347 30.53 -1.49 17.51
C GLU A 347 30.35 -0.29 16.59
N GLN A 348 29.78 0.80 17.12
CA GLN A 348 29.60 2.06 16.42
C GLN A 348 30.94 2.74 16.17
N ASP A 349 31.74 2.94 17.23
CA ASP A 349 33.08 3.53 17.14
C ASP A 349 34.01 2.71 16.23
N ALA A 350 33.86 1.38 16.25
CA ALA A 350 34.61 0.51 15.36
C ALA A 350 34.25 0.72 13.88
N LEU A 351 32.97 0.90 13.56
CA LEU A 351 32.54 1.20 12.20
C LEU A 351 33.04 2.58 11.76
N GLU A 352 32.98 3.57 12.64
CA GLU A 352 33.53 4.91 12.41
C GLU A 352 35.03 4.84 12.11
N ARG A 353 35.78 4.07 12.92
CA ARG A 353 37.21 3.86 12.70
C ARG A 353 37.50 3.15 11.38
N MET A 354 36.72 2.13 11.03
CA MET A 354 36.87 1.44 9.74
C MET A 354 36.58 2.40 8.59
N TYR A 355 35.54 3.23 8.70
CA TYR A 355 35.20 4.22 7.70
C TYR A 355 36.30 5.28 7.53
N GLU A 356 36.91 5.73 8.62
CA GLU A 356 38.02 6.68 8.61
C GLU A 356 39.31 6.09 8.01
N SER A 357 39.58 4.80 8.23
CA SER A 357 40.85 4.18 7.83
C SER A 357 40.81 3.43 6.50
N HIS A 358 39.64 2.94 6.07
CA HIS A 358 39.53 2.04 4.93
C HIS A 358 38.69 2.64 3.79
N PRO A 359 39.32 3.05 2.68
CA PRO A 359 38.61 3.63 1.53
C PRO A 359 37.57 2.69 0.90
N TRP A 360 37.81 1.37 0.92
CA TRP A 360 36.88 0.38 0.37
C TRP A 360 35.58 0.25 1.19
N VAL A 361 35.57 0.63 2.47
CA VAL A 361 34.33 0.68 3.27
C VAL A 361 33.50 1.87 2.81
N ARG A 362 34.13 3.04 2.72
CA ARG A 362 33.52 4.30 2.28
C ARG A 362 32.81 4.20 0.94
N GLN A 363 33.46 3.57 -0.04
CA GLN A 363 32.93 3.39 -1.40
C GLN A 363 31.61 2.60 -1.48
N HIS A 364 31.15 2.00 -0.40
CA HIS A 364 29.91 1.24 -0.36
C HIS A 364 28.99 1.68 0.78
N THR A 365 29.35 2.75 1.51
CA THR A 365 28.53 3.38 2.53
C THR A 365 27.79 4.57 1.94
N GLY A 366 26.49 4.65 2.22
CA GLY A 366 25.65 5.80 1.94
C GLY A 366 24.98 6.28 3.22
N PHE A 367 24.87 7.59 3.36
CA PHE A 367 24.23 8.20 4.50
C PHE A 367 22.82 8.64 4.15
N LEU A 368 21.91 8.41 5.09
CA LEU A 368 20.56 8.91 5.03
C LEU A 368 20.38 10.09 5.99
N PRO A 369 19.54 11.07 5.64
CA PRO A 369 19.06 12.04 6.62
C PRO A 369 18.47 11.30 7.82
N GLN A 370 18.91 11.64 9.03
CA GLN A 370 18.59 10.87 10.22
C GLN A 370 17.09 10.65 10.41
N ARG A 371 16.29 11.70 10.20
CA ARG A 371 14.82 11.66 10.34
C ARG A 371 14.11 10.68 9.39
N MET A 372 14.78 10.24 8.33
CA MET A 372 14.18 9.35 7.34
C MET A 372 13.94 7.94 7.88
N ILE A 373 14.87 7.38 8.66
CA ILE A 373 14.76 6.01 9.20
C ILE A 373 15.08 5.90 10.69
N ASN A 374 15.48 7.01 11.33
CA ASN A 374 16.06 7.01 12.66
C ASN A 374 15.86 8.35 13.40
N ALA A 375 14.67 8.95 13.30
CA ALA A 375 14.38 10.24 13.93
C ALA A 375 14.46 10.14 15.46
N PHE A 376 14.95 11.19 16.11
CA PHE A 376 15.09 11.21 17.56
C PHE A 376 13.94 11.94 18.25
N PRO A 377 13.54 11.53 19.46
CA PRO A 377 12.67 12.35 20.29
C PRO A 377 13.40 13.67 20.67
N PRO A 378 12.67 14.78 20.91
CA PRO A 378 13.24 16.06 21.34
C PRO A 378 14.20 16.05 22.53
N ALA A 379 14.14 15.01 23.35
CA ALA A 379 15.00 14.84 24.51
C ALA A 379 16.34 14.14 24.17
N ALA A 380 16.48 13.48 23.02
CA ALA A 380 17.76 12.93 22.56
C ALA A 380 18.57 14.01 21.86
N CYS A 381 19.91 13.99 21.99
CA CYS A 381 20.76 15.03 21.36
C CYS A 381 20.31 16.47 21.70
N SER A 382 19.82 16.68 22.93
CA SER A 382 19.35 17.98 23.38
C SER A 382 20.53 18.79 23.94
N ASP A 383 20.79 19.97 23.38
CA ASP A 383 21.84 20.91 23.84
C ASP A 383 21.48 21.59 25.18
N GLY A 384 20.61 20.99 26.00
CA GLY A 384 20.03 21.59 27.21
C GLY A 384 19.04 22.74 26.94
N THR A 385 18.93 23.21 25.69
CA THR A 385 18.04 24.31 25.28
C THR A 385 16.59 23.88 25.04
N LYS A 386 16.30 22.57 25.07
CA LYS A 386 14.98 21.97 24.79
C LYS A 386 14.36 22.40 23.46
N LYS A 387 15.16 22.87 22.49
CA LYS A 387 14.69 23.26 21.17
C LYS A 387 14.71 22.08 20.22
N ASN A 388 13.62 21.93 19.47
CA ASN A 388 13.51 20.90 18.43
C ASN A 388 14.36 21.30 17.22
N ASN A 389 15.57 20.74 17.14
CA ASN A 389 16.37 20.74 15.92
C ASN A 389 15.70 19.92 14.80
N THR A 390 15.48 20.55 13.65
CA THR A 390 14.78 19.96 12.49
C THR A 390 15.58 18.89 11.76
N ARG A 391 16.88 18.72 12.07
CA ARG A 391 17.75 17.77 11.35
C ARG A 391 17.63 16.35 11.89
N PHE A 392 17.51 16.20 13.20
CA PHE A 392 17.52 14.91 13.88
C PHE A 392 16.27 14.61 14.68
N HIS A 393 15.55 15.63 15.17
CA HIS A 393 14.33 15.37 15.93
C HIS A 393 13.13 15.05 15.05
N TYR A 394 12.26 14.20 15.58
CA TYR A 394 10.99 13.83 15.01
C TYR A 394 10.12 15.06 14.74
N ASN A 395 9.68 15.22 13.50
CA ASN A 395 8.70 16.23 13.10
C ASN A 395 7.34 15.58 12.84
N GLU A 396 6.33 16.08 13.53
CA GLU A 396 4.94 15.64 13.41
C GLU A 396 4.34 16.00 12.05
N HIS A 397 4.72 17.14 11.46
CA HIS A 397 4.15 17.61 10.19
C HIS A 397 4.67 16.86 8.97
N ASP A 398 5.92 16.42 9.03
CA ASP A 398 6.59 15.71 7.93
C ASP A 398 6.33 14.20 7.99
N HIS A 399 5.65 13.72 9.04
CA HIS A 399 5.34 12.30 9.25
C HIS A 399 6.59 11.42 9.18
N ASP A 400 7.59 11.72 10.02
CA ASP A 400 8.83 10.94 10.05
C ASP A 400 8.54 9.45 10.30
N PHE A 401 9.25 8.58 9.59
CA PHE A 401 8.86 7.18 9.42
C PHE A 401 9.08 6.33 10.68
N VAL A 402 10.22 6.54 11.36
CA VAL A 402 10.64 5.81 12.55
C VAL A 402 11.19 6.79 13.57
N VAL A 403 10.81 6.59 14.83
CA VAL A 403 11.42 7.26 15.97
C VAL A 403 12.30 6.28 16.74
N ASN A 404 13.51 6.70 17.09
CA ASN A 404 14.47 5.97 17.90
C ASN A 404 14.71 6.72 19.20
N MET A 405 14.27 6.11 20.30
CA MET A 405 14.50 6.61 21.65
C MET A 405 15.91 6.22 22.12
N ALA A 406 16.93 6.70 21.41
CA ALA A 406 18.33 6.46 21.78
C ALA A 406 18.68 7.14 23.12
N GLY A 407 19.65 6.62 23.87
CA GLY A 407 20.11 7.22 25.12
C GLY A 407 19.24 6.94 26.36
N CYS A 408 18.51 5.82 26.38
CA CYS A 408 17.76 5.38 27.57
C CYS A 408 18.65 5.12 28.78
N GLU A 409 19.85 4.62 28.54
CA GLU A 409 20.85 4.30 29.55
C GLU A 409 21.36 5.55 30.27
N TRP A 410 21.20 6.73 29.68
CA TRP A 410 21.62 8.02 30.23
C TRP A 410 20.53 8.71 31.06
N GLY A 411 19.68 7.93 31.72
CA GLY A 411 18.68 8.44 32.67
C GLY A 411 17.42 9.04 32.05
N ARG A 412 17.11 8.70 30.79
CA ARG A 412 15.90 9.16 30.09
C ARG A 412 14.73 8.19 30.28
N ASP A 413 13.51 8.72 30.32
CA ASP A 413 12.31 7.88 30.44
C ASP A 413 11.82 7.38 29.08
N CYS A 414 12.58 6.48 28.47
CA CYS A 414 12.25 5.89 27.17
C CYS A 414 10.93 5.14 27.15
N TRP A 415 10.48 4.60 28.28
CA TRP A 415 9.18 3.95 28.34
C TRP A 415 8.04 4.97 28.17
N GLY A 416 8.13 6.11 28.86
CA GLY A 416 7.17 7.21 28.72
C GLY A 416 7.16 7.79 27.31
N GLU A 417 8.34 7.96 26.72
CA GLU A 417 8.47 8.41 25.32
C GLU A 417 7.88 7.40 24.34
N MET A 418 8.23 6.11 24.46
CA MET A 418 7.67 5.04 23.64
C MET A 418 6.15 4.98 23.76
N TYR A 419 5.61 5.13 24.98
CA TYR A 419 4.18 5.17 25.22
C TYR A 419 3.52 6.34 24.49
N HIS A 420 4.13 7.54 24.57
CA HIS A 420 3.67 8.74 23.87
C HIS A 420 3.63 8.53 22.35
N TYR A 421 4.75 8.11 21.74
CA TYR A 421 4.82 7.87 20.30
C TYR A 421 3.92 6.73 19.84
N ARG A 422 3.70 5.73 20.70
CA ARG A 422 2.73 4.66 20.43
C ARG A 422 1.31 5.21 20.35
N GLU A 423 0.87 6.02 21.31
CA GLU A 423 -0.45 6.66 21.27
C GLU A 423 -0.58 7.63 20.09
N PHE A 424 0.46 8.43 19.85
CA PHE A 424 0.51 9.37 18.74
C PHE A 424 0.47 8.66 17.38
N GLY A 425 1.25 7.59 17.21
CA GLY A 425 1.24 6.76 16.00
C GLY A 425 -0.11 6.09 15.77
N TYR A 426 -0.82 5.67 16.84
CA TYR A 426 -2.21 5.21 16.71
C TYR A 426 -3.13 6.32 16.25
N TRP A 427 -2.99 7.53 16.78
CA TRP A 427 -3.79 8.69 16.39
C TRP A 427 -3.58 9.10 14.93
N LEU A 428 -2.34 9.07 14.43
CA LEU A 428 -2.01 9.34 13.02
C LEU A 428 -2.63 8.30 12.07
N ASN A 429 -2.47 7.02 12.41
CA ASN A 429 -2.88 5.88 11.58
C ASN A 429 -4.32 5.39 11.81
N ARG A 430 -5.22 6.25 12.31
CA ARG A 430 -6.64 5.91 12.52
C ARG A 430 -7.31 5.52 11.20
N ASN A 431 -8.07 4.43 11.23
CA ASN A 431 -8.86 4.00 10.08
C ASN A 431 -9.91 5.06 9.73
N PRO A 432 -10.37 5.16 8.46
CA PRO A 432 -11.42 6.12 8.08
C PRO A 432 -12.69 6.02 8.93
N TRP A 433 -13.02 4.79 9.38
CA TRP A 433 -14.14 4.55 10.29
C TRP A 433 -13.88 5.08 11.72
N GLU A 434 -12.66 4.96 12.21
CA GLU A 434 -12.26 5.51 13.52
C GLU A 434 -12.24 7.03 13.47
N ARG A 435 -11.69 7.63 12.41
CA ARG A 435 -11.78 9.07 12.16
C ARG A 435 -13.24 9.54 12.12
N PHE A 436 -14.12 8.81 11.45
CA PHE A 436 -15.55 9.13 11.45
C PHE A 436 -16.17 9.10 12.87
N LYS A 437 -15.87 8.07 13.67
CA LYS A 437 -16.40 7.98 15.05
C LYS A 437 -15.85 9.09 15.94
N GLU A 438 -14.55 9.34 15.90
CA GLU A 438 -13.90 10.26 16.83
C GLU A 438 -14.04 11.72 16.38
N ASP A 439 -13.77 12.03 15.12
CA ASP A 439 -13.73 13.42 14.64
C ASP A 439 -15.13 13.96 14.34
N LEU A 440 -16.10 13.09 13.97
CA LEU A 440 -17.46 13.53 13.64
C LEU A 440 -18.46 13.16 14.74
N VAL A 441 -18.57 11.90 15.12
CA VAL A 441 -19.61 11.46 16.08
C VAL A 441 -19.31 11.96 17.49
N ALA A 442 -18.07 11.83 17.96
CA ALA A 442 -17.71 12.28 19.31
C ALA A 442 -17.75 13.81 19.44
N GLU A 443 -17.39 14.56 18.38
CA GLU A 443 -17.47 16.02 18.40
C GLU A 443 -18.92 16.53 18.39
N ILE A 444 -19.80 15.89 17.61
CA ILE A 444 -21.25 16.17 17.65
C ILE A 444 -21.81 15.82 19.04
N TRP A 445 -21.42 14.68 19.62
CA TRP A 445 -21.83 14.28 20.96
C TRP A 445 -21.38 15.30 22.02
N TYR A 446 -20.14 15.79 21.91
CA TYR A 446 -19.62 16.83 22.79
C TYR A 446 -20.41 18.13 22.66
N LYS A 447 -20.75 18.56 21.43
CA LYS A 447 -21.58 19.76 21.21
C LYS A 447 -22.99 19.62 21.78
N ILE A 448 -23.55 18.40 21.83
CA ILE A 448 -24.89 18.14 22.34
C ILE A 448 -24.91 17.98 23.88
N THR A 449 -23.93 17.29 24.44
CA THR A 449 -23.94 16.86 25.86
C THR A 449 -22.94 17.58 26.76
N GLY A 450 -21.97 18.29 26.18
CA GLY A 450 -20.85 18.89 26.90
C GLY A 450 -19.80 17.88 27.40
N GLN A 451 -19.99 16.58 27.17
CA GLN A 451 -19.08 15.53 27.63
C GLN A 451 -18.21 15.00 26.49
N ARG A 452 -16.89 14.97 26.69
CA ARG A 452 -15.96 14.34 25.74
C ARG A 452 -15.98 12.83 25.98
N VAL A 453 -16.38 12.08 24.96
CA VAL A 453 -16.40 10.61 24.96
C VAL A 453 -15.38 10.10 23.96
N LYS A 454 -14.59 9.08 24.32
CA LYS A 454 -13.69 8.37 23.40
C LYS A 454 -14.48 7.16 22.86
N LEU A 455 -14.76 7.14 21.54
CA LEU A 455 -15.71 6.20 20.88
C LEU A 455 -15.05 5.11 20.02
#